data_AF-A0AAE1URV9-F1
#
_entry.id   AF-A0AAE1URV9-F1
#
_cell.length_a   1.000
_cell.length_b   1.000
_cell.length_c   1.000
_cell.angle_alpha   90.00
_cell.angle_beta   90.00
_cell.angle_gamma   90.00
#
_symmetry.space_group_name_H-M   'P 1'
#
loop_
_entity.id
_entity.type
_entity.pdbx_description
1 polymer ?
#
loop_
_entity_poly.entity_id
_entity_poly.type
_entity_poly.pdbx_seq_one_letter_code
_entity_poly.pdbx_strand_id
1 'polypeptide(L)' 'MTVADPNRPPPQLAQECDQEITMVEVTQEKVGHLLRAVDVRKASGPDDVSPQVLRHCSSPLSGQQRVT' A
#
# COMPACT_ATOMS: atom_id res chain seq x y z
N MET A 1 2.35 19.92 -38.97
CA MET A 1 0.96 19.94 -38.47
C MET A 1 0.38 18.55 -38.73
N THR A 2 0.34 17.67 -37.73
CA THR A 2 -0.20 16.32 -37.90
C THR A 2 -1.71 16.42 -37.79
N VAL A 3 -2.43 16.22 -38.89
CA VAL A 3 -3.89 16.23 -38.91
C VAL A 3 -4.34 14.93 -38.24
N ALA A 4 -5.04 15.02 -37.11
CA ALA A 4 -5.66 13.86 -36.50
C ALA A 4 -6.72 13.33 -37.46
N ASP A 5 -6.57 12.08 -37.92
CA ASP A 5 -7.57 11.41 -38.74
C ASP A 5 -8.76 11.02 -37.82
N PRO A 6 -9.94 11.64 -37.98
CA PRO A 6 -11.09 11.37 -37.13
C PRO A 6 -11.68 9.97 -37.33
N ASN A 7 -11.29 9.23 -38.38
CA ASN A 7 -11.75 7.86 -38.64
C ASN A 7 -10.75 6.80 -38.19
N ARG A 8 -9.61 7.19 -37.58
CA ARG A 8 -8.64 6.21 -37.07
C ARG A 8 -9.25 5.50 -35.85
N PRO A 9 -9.45 4.16 -35.89
CA PRO A 9 -9.88 3.44 -34.71
C PRO A 9 -8.80 3.55 -33.61
N PRO A 10 -9.18 3.57 -32.32
CA PRO A 10 -8.22 3.62 -31.23
C PRO A 10 -7.23 2.45 -31.34
N PRO A 11 -5.93 2.65 -31.01
CA PRO A 11 -5.00 1.55 -30.95
C PRO A 11 -5.53 0.50 -29.95
N GLN A 12 -5.68 -0.72 -30.44
CA GLN A 12 -6.10 -1.86 -29.62
C GLN A 12 -4.89 -2.30 -28.79
N LEU A 13 -4.70 -1.68 -27.63
CA LEU A 13 -3.74 -2.15 -26.64
C LEU A 13 -4.29 -3.44 -26.03
N ALA A 14 -3.44 -4.47 -25.94
CA ALA A 14 -3.79 -5.66 -25.16
C ALA A 14 -4.07 -5.21 -23.72
N GLN A 15 -5.24 -5.58 -23.20
CA GLN A 15 -5.49 -5.45 -21.77
C GLN A 15 -4.65 -6.51 -21.06
N GLU A 16 -3.45 -6.14 -20.62
CA GLU A 16 -2.69 -6.92 -19.66
C GLU A 16 -3.34 -6.72 -18.28
N CYS A 17 -4.27 -7.61 -17.93
CA CYS A 17 -4.82 -7.72 -16.59
C CYS A 17 -4.43 -9.08 -16.00
N ASP A 18 -3.15 -9.45 -16.03
CA ASP A 18 -2.62 -10.58 -15.27
C ASP A 18 -2.42 -10.18 -13.80
N GLN A 19 -3.50 -9.81 -13.11
CA GLN A 19 -3.48 -9.55 -11.68
C GLN A 19 -4.25 -10.67 -10.98
N GLU A 20 -3.51 -11.63 -10.43
CA GLU A 20 -4.06 -12.65 -9.54
C GLU A 20 -4.53 -11.95 -8.25
N ILE A 21 -5.85 -11.85 -8.08
CA ILE A 21 -6.45 -11.31 -6.85
C ILE A 21 -6.24 -12.33 -5.75
N THR A 22 -5.23 -12.11 -4.92
CA THR A 22 -4.97 -12.93 -3.74
C THR A 22 -5.70 -12.35 -2.54
N MET A 23 -6.57 -13.14 -1.92
CA MET A 23 -7.16 -12.80 -0.64
C MET A 23 -6.13 -13.02 0.47
N VAL A 24 -5.80 -11.97 1.21
CA VAL A 24 -4.87 -12.05 2.35
C VAL A 24 -5.65 -11.84 3.64
N GLU A 25 -5.65 -12.83 4.51
CA GLU A 25 -6.15 -12.69 5.87
C GLU A 25 -5.13 -11.94 6.73
N VAL A 26 -5.54 -10.79 7.27
CA VAL A 26 -4.73 -9.94 8.14
C VAL A 26 -5.43 -9.80 9.48
N THR A 27 -4.84 -10.32 10.54
CA THR A 27 -5.37 -10.19 11.91
C THR A 27 -4.77 -9.00 12.64
N GLN A 28 -5.54 -8.42 13.55
CA GLN A 28 -5.08 -7.35 14.44
C GLN A 28 -3.81 -7.72 15.19
N GLU A 29 -3.76 -8.93 15.75
CA GLU A 29 -2.63 -9.42 16.55
C GLU A 29 -1.35 -9.50 15.69
N LYS A 30 -1.49 -9.97 14.44
CA LYS A 30 -0.38 -10.07 13.49
C LYS A 30 0.16 -8.69 13.14
N VAL A 31 -0.70 -7.72 12.83
CA VAL A 31 -0.28 -6.34 12.53
C VAL A 31 0.39 -5.70 13.74
N GLY A 32 -0.22 -5.83 14.93
CA GLY A 32 0.33 -5.30 16.16
C GLY A 32 1.70 -5.90 16.51
N HIS A 33 1.86 -7.21 16.35
CA HIS A 33 3.14 -7.88 16.56
C HIS A 33 4.22 -7.39 15.60
N LEU A 34 3.91 -7.31 14.30
CA LEU A 34 4.84 -6.85 13.27
C LEU A 34 5.28 -5.39 13.51
N LEU A 35 4.35 -4.49 13.80
CA LEU A 35 4.66 -3.07 14.06
C LEU A 35 5.51 -2.89 15.32
N ARG A 36 5.27 -3.69 16.38
CA ARG A 36 6.10 -3.67 17.59
C ARG A 36 7.52 -4.20 17.34
N ALA A 37 7.67 -5.15 16.42
CA ALA A 37 8.94 -5.78 16.07
C ALA A 37 9.82 -4.95 15.10
N VAL A 38 9.31 -3.85 14.54
CA VAL A 38 10.08 -2.96 13.65
C VAL A 38 11.36 -2.49 14.32
N ASP A 39 12.53 -2.64 13.67
CA ASP A 39 13.80 -2.13 14.20
C ASP A 39 13.86 -0.60 14.07
N VAL A 40 13.80 0.07 15.22
CA VAL A 40 13.77 1.53 15.31
C VAL A 40 15.09 2.23 14.97
N ARG A 41 16.17 1.47 14.76
CA ARG A 41 17.49 2.01 14.41
C ARG A 41 17.72 2.11 12.90
N LYS A 42 16.79 1.59 12.09
CA LYS A 42 16.88 1.69 10.64
C LYS A 42 16.52 3.10 10.16
N ALA A 43 17.09 3.48 9.02
CA ALA A 43 16.70 4.70 8.33
C ALA A 43 15.28 4.58 7.75
N SER A 44 14.61 5.71 7.59
CA SER A 44 13.34 5.81 6.86
C SER A 44 13.54 5.46 5.38
N GLY A 45 12.48 4.97 4.75
CA GLY A 45 12.44 4.76 3.30
C GLY A 45 12.19 6.07 2.54
N PRO A 46 11.90 5.99 1.22
CA PRO A 46 11.58 7.14 0.38
C PRO A 46 10.31 7.89 0.81
N ASP A 47 9.47 7.28 1.64
CA ASP A 47 8.28 7.88 2.25
C ASP A 47 8.58 8.71 3.50
N ASP A 48 9.84 8.72 3.96
CA ASP A 48 10.34 9.39 5.16
C ASP A 48 9.62 9.02 6.46
N VAL A 49 8.91 7.89 6.49
CA VAL A 49 8.22 7.43 7.69
C VAL A 49 9.21 6.76 8.63
N SER A 50 9.46 7.40 9.77
CA SER A 50 10.36 6.86 10.79
C SER A 50 9.85 5.51 11.35
N PRO A 51 10.72 4.51 11.51
CA PRO A 51 10.42 3.26 12.20
C PRO A 51 9.83 3.44 13.61
N GLN A 52 10.18 4.52 14.30
CA GLN A 52 9.63 4.84 15.63
C GLN A 52 8.13 5.18 15.56
N VAL A 53 7.72 5.90 14.51
CA VAL A 53 6.32 6.25 14.26
C VAL A 53 5.51 4.98 14.01
N LEU A 54 6.00 4.07 13.16
CA LEU A 54 5.33 2.79 12.90
C LEU A 54 5.11 1.98 14.17
N ARG A 55 6.12 1.92 15.05
CA ARG A 55 6.02 1.23 16.33
C ARG A 55 5.03 1.91 17.27
N HIS A 56 5.06 3.24 17.37
CA HIS A 56 4.14 4.03 18.19
C HIS A 56 2.68 3.85 17.74
N CYS A 57 2.47 3.81 16.43
CA CYS A 57 1.17 3.61 15.82
C CYS A 57 0.69 2.14 15.82
N SER A 58 1.40 1.22 16.49
CA SER A 58 1.03 -0.20 16.51
C SER A 58 -0.40 -0.46 17.02
N SER A 59 -0.85 0.24 18.06
CA SER A 59 -2.24 0.15 18.55
C SER A 59 -3.26 0.64 17.52
N PRO A 60 -3.25 1.92 17.08
CA PRO A 60 -4.27 2.42 16.16
C PRO A 60 -4.27 1.68 14.81
N LEU A 61 -3.09 1.31 14.28
CA LEU A 61 -2.98 0.61 12.99
C LEU A 61 -3.33 -0.87 13.07
N SER A 62 -3.25 -1.49 14.25
CA SER A 62 -3.68 -2.88 14.44
C SER A 62 -5.21 -3.05 14.49
N GLY A 63 -5.99 -1.97 14.46
CA GLY A 63 -7.46 -2.05 14.47
C GLY A 63 -8.11 -1.60 15.78
N GLN A 64 -7.37 -1.01 16.73
CA GLN A 64 -8.00 -0.32 17.86
C GLN A 64 -8.46 1.08 17.47
N GLN A 65 -9.70 1.20 16.99
CA GLN A 65 -10.38 2.50 16.93
C GLN A 65 -11.16 2.69 18.24
N ARG A 66 -10.57 3.36 19.24
CA ARG A 66 -11.36 3.89 20.37
C ARG A 66 -12.14 5.08 19.85
N VAL A 67 -13.40 4.85 19.50
CA VAL A 67 -14.39 5.91 19.36
C VAL A 67 -14.76 6.32 20.78
N THR A 68 -14.30 7.49 21.22
CA THR A 68 -14.79 8.20 22.42
C THR A 68 -15.65 9.36 21.99
#